data_AF-A0A961VFE1-F1
#
_entry.id   AF-A0A961VFE1-F1
#
_cell.length_a   1.000
_cell.length_b   1.000
_cell.length_c   1.000
_cell.angle_alpha   90.00
_cell.angle_beta   90.00
_cell.angle_gamma   90.00
#
_symmetry.space_group_name_H-M   'P 1'
#
loop_
_entity.id
_entity.type
_entity.pdbx_description
1 polymer ?
#
loop_
_entity_poly.entity_id
_entity_poly.type
_entity_poly.pdbx_seq_one_letter_code
_entity_poly.pdbx_strand_id
1 'polypeptide(L)'
;MAQSLFPDRRVLWMDPAGVPGSFADPADKKSHCCVEMRDALVNCCEEHADDPFACPDMLIAYSDTFCEYGLIIHDGGPSYLVISACPFCGTKLPESGREEWFDRLEAMGIDDPVSGEIPEAYRSGAWRRPIDETGT
;
A
#
# COMPACT_ATOMS: atom_id res chain seq x y z
N MET A 1 -0.29 13.72 1.17
CA MET A 1 0.63 13.50 0.02
C MET A 1 1.08 14.84 -0.58
N ALA A 2 2.31 14.91 -1.10
CA ALA A 2 2.83 16.11 -1.77
C ALA A 2 2.27 16.24 -3.20
N GLN A 3 1.23 17.05 -3.39
CA GLN A 3 0.60 17.33 -4.69
C GLN A 3 1.59 17.82 -5.76
N SER A 4 2.67 18.48 -5.36
CA SER A 4 3.72 18.94 -6.29
C SER A 4 4.52 17.80 -6.92
N LEU A 5 4.60 16.63 -6.27
CA LEU A 5 5.32 15.47 -6.76
C LEU A 5 4.40 14.51 -7.53
N PHE A 6 3.10 14.51 -7.20
CA PHE A 6 2.10 13.62 -7.77
C PHE A 6 0.80 14.38 -8.09
N PRO A 7 0.80 15.24 -9.12
CA PRO A 7 -0.33 16.11 -9.41
C PRO A 7 -1.59 15.35 -9.84
N ASP A 8 -1.42 14.23 -10.54
CA ASP A 8 -2.53 13.45 -11.13
C ASP A 8 -2.94 12.23 -10.29
N ARG A 9 -2.33 12.04 -9.11
CA ARG A 9 -2.51 10.81 -8.33
C ARG A 9 -3.78 10.88 -7.47
N ARG A 10 -4.69 9.92 -7.67
CA ARG A 10 -5.91 9.81 -6.85
C ARG A 10 -5.57 9.38 -5.43
N VAL A 11 -6.18 10.04 -4.45
CA VAL A 11 -5.86 9.85 -3.02
C VAL A 11 -6.99 9.13 -2.33
N LEU A 12 -6.62 8.10 -1.57
CA LEU A 12 -7.49 7.50 -0.57
C LEU A 12 -6.87 7.75 0.80
N TRP A 13 -7.61 8.41 1.70
CA TRP A 13 -7.11 8.85 3.01
C TRP A 13 -6.82 7.68 3.98
N MET A 14 -7.36 6.50 3.70
CA MET A 14 -7.08 5.24 4.38
C MET A 14 -7.05 4.11 3.35
N ASP A 15 -6.17 3.13 3.51
CA ASP A 15 -6.22 1.92 2.67
C ASP A 15 -7.57 1.20 2.96
N PRO A 16 -8.28 0.63 1.97
CA PRO A 16 -9.54 -0.08 2.24
C PRO A 16 -9.36 -1.32 3.13
N ALA A 17 -8.11 -1.82 3.26
CA ALA A 17 -7.72 -2.82 4.24
C ALA A 17 -7.66 -2.29 5.69
N GLY A 18 -7.71 -0.97 5.90
CA GLY A 18 -7.54 -0.30 7.20
C GLY A 18 -6.34 0.66 7.21
N VAL A 19 -5.74 0.90 8.38
CA VAL A 19 -4.38 1.45 8.44
C VAL A 19 -3.53 0.50 7.58
N PRO A 20 -2.74 0.98 6.60
CA PRO A 20 -1.83 0.12 5.86
C PRO A 20 -0.89 -0.49 6.90
N GLY A 21 -1.23 -1.66 7.40
CA GLY A 21 -0.33 -2.39 8.24
C GLY A 21 0.89 -2.60 7.36
N SER A 22 2.05 -2.25 7.86
CA SER A 22 3.33 -2.67 7.30
C SER A 22 3.47 -4.21 7.18
N PHE A 23 2.39 -4.96 7.38
CA PHE A 23 2.25 -6.40 7.24
C PHE A 23 2.11 -6.79 5.76
N ALA A 24 3.19 -6.60 4.99
CA ALA A 24 3.61 -7.77 4.22
C ALA A 24 3.78 -8.89 5.25
N ASP A 25 3.19 -10.07 5.03
CA ASP A 25 3.55 -11.22 5.84
C ASP A 25 5.08 -11.38 5.73
N PRO A 26 5.87 -11.18 6.81
CA PRO A 26 7.32 -11.32 6.75
C PRO A 26 7.75 -12.74 6.35
N ALA A 27 6.81 -13.70 6.30
CA ALA A 27 7.04 -15.05 5.77
C ALA A 27 7.23 -15.10 4.25
N ASP A 28 6.84 -14.10 3.45
CA ASP A 28 7.18 -14.08 2.02
C ASP A 28 8.59 -13.50 1.78
N LYS A 29 9.60 -14.21 2.30
CA LYS A 29 11.03 -13.88 2.19
C LYS A 29 11.55 -13.75 0.75
N LYS A 30 10.75 -14.07 -0.28
CA LYS A 30 11.09 -13.96 -1.71
C LYS A 30 10.48 -12.74 -2.42
N SER A 31 9.66 -11.93 -1.76
CA SER A 31 8.84 -10.89 -2.40
C SER A 31 9.45 -9.49 -2.47
N HIS A 32 10.57 -9.23 -1.78
CA HIS A 32 11.18 -7.90 -1.70
C HIS A 32 12.62 -7.88 -2.26
N CYS A 33 13.01 -6.73 -2.81
CA CYS A 33 14.26 -6.59 -3.57
C CYS A 33 15.56 -6.76 -2.76
N CYS A 34 15.54 -6.56 -1.44
CA CYS A 34 16.69 -6.78 -0.55
C CYS A 34 16.25 -7.05 0.90
N VAL A 35 17.22 -7.45 1.73
CA VAL A 35 17.00 -7.76 3.15
C VAL A 35 16.59 -6.52 3.94
N GLU A 36 17.24 -5.38 3.69
CA GLU A 36 16.96 -4.13 4.38
C GLU A 36 15.54 -3.64 4.10
N MET A 37 15.05 -3.78 2.86
CA MET A 37 13.66 -3.45 2.52
C MET A 37 12.67 -4.34 3.27
N ARG A 38 12.93 -5.66 3.32
CA ARG A 38 12.08 -6.59 4.06
C ARG A 38 12.06 -6.25 5.55
N ASP A 39 13.23 -6.02 6.14
CA ASP A 39 13.36 -5.80 7.57
C ASP A 39 12.76 -4.43 7.98
N ALA A 40 12.85 -3.41 7.11
CA ALA A 40 12.25 -2.09 7.32
C ALA A 40 10.70 -2.09 7.28
N LEU A 41 10.07 -3.16 6.81
CA LEU A 41 8.62 -3.34 6.84
C LEU A 41 8.12 -4.01 8.14
N VAL A 42 9.01 -4.61 8.94
CA VAL A 42 8.62 -5.31 10.15
C VAL A 42 8.50 -4.33 11.32
N ASN A 43 7.30 -4.18 11.87
CA ASN A 43 7.11 -3.44 13.12
C ASN A 43 7.57 -4.28 14.31
N CYS A 44 8.72 -3.93 14.88
CA CYS A 44 9.26 -4.53 16.10
C CYS A 44 9.04 -3.66 17.35
N CYS A 45 8.31 -2.54 17.24
CA CYS A 45 8.08 -1.62 18.34
C CYS A 45 6.86 -2.05 19.16
N GLU A 46 7.08 -2.53 20.39
CA GLU A 46 6.00 -2.95 21.29
C GLU A 46 5.10 -1.77 21.71
N GLU A 47 5.66 -0.56 21.84
CA GLU A 47 4.92 0.64 22.24
C GLU A 47 3.91 1.11 21.16
N HIS A 48 4.21 0.80 19.90
CA HIS A 48 3.43 1.21 18.74
C HIS A 48 2.97 -0.02 17.94
N ALA A 49 2.65 -1.12 18.63
CA ALA A 49 2.24 -2.37 17.99
C ALA A 49 0.95 -2.22 17.18
N ASP A 50 0.00 -1.42 17.71
CA ASP A 50 -1.32 -1.19 17.10
C ASP A 50 -1.29 -0.16 15.95
N ASP A 51 -0.28 0.71 15.92
CA ASP A 51 -0.13 1.76 14.90
C ASP A 51 1.33 1.96 14.51
N PRO A 52 1.83 1.25 13.48
CA PRO A 52 3.18 1.44 12.96
C PRO A 52 3.45 2.86 12.46
N PHE A 53 2.45 3.63 12.02
CA PHE A 53 2.65 4.99 11.52
C PHE A 53 2.93 6.00 12.65
N ALA A 54 2.53 5.68 13.88
CA ALA A 54 2.89 6.46 15.06
C ALA A 54 4.33 6.22 15.53
N CYS A 55 4.95 5.10 15.13
CA CYS A 55 6.32 4.78 15.50
C CYS A 55 7.33 5.62 14.69
N PRO A 56 8.17 6.46 15.32
CA PRO A 56 9.16 7.27 14.60
C PRO A 56 10.28 6.45 13.93
N ASP A 57 10.42 5.18 14.32
CA ASP A 57 11.41 4.25 13.75
C ASP A 57 10.88 3.49 12.52
N MET A 58 9.57 3.55 12.27
CA MET A 58 8.96 2.96 11.06
C MET A 58 9.03 3.96 9.91
N LEU A 59 9.89 3.69 8.94
CA LEU A 59 10.13 4.61 7.82
C LEU A 59 9.49 4.17 6.50
N ILE A 60 9.28 2.86 6.31
CA ILE A 60 8.77 2.31 5.06
C ILE A 60 7.39 1.71 5.28
N ALA A 61 6.45 2.02 4.40
CA ALA A 61 5.16 1.37 4.28
C ALA A 61 5.05 0.63 2.95
N TYR A 62 4.29 -0.46 2.95
CA TYR A 62 3.86 -1.17 1.74
C TYR A 62 2.33 -1.28 1.75
N SER A 63 1.68 -0.89 0.66
CA SER A 63 0.25 -1.14 0.45
C SER A 63 0.08 -2.35 -0.46
N ASP A 64 -0.46 -3.43 0.09
CA ASP A 64 -0.82 -4.60 -0.72
C ASP A 64 -1.97 -4.28 -1.67
N THR A 65 -2.95 -3.45 -1.27
CA THR A 65 -4.06 -3.03 -2.14
C THR A 65 -3.55 -2.37 -3.41
N PHE A 66 -2.52 -1.52 -3.33
CA PHE A 66 -2.01 -0.81 -4.49
C PHE A 66 -0.69 -1.36 -5.06
N CYS A 67 -0.07 -2.37 -4.43
CA CYS A 67 1.27 -2.86 -4.81
C CYS A 67 2.31 -1.74 -4.83
N GLU A 68 2.33 -0.89 -3.81
CA GLU A 68 3.21 0.28 -3.78
C GLU A 68 3.94 0.44 -2.45
N TYR A 69 5.13 1.04 -2.53
CA TYR A 69 5.95 1.36 -1.38
C TYR A 69 5.96 2.86 -1.14
N GLY A 70 6.06 3.26 0.12
CA GLY A 70 6.17 4.66 0.50
C GLY A 70 7.07 4.91 1.69
N LEU A 71 7.59 6.13 1.77
CA LEU A 71 8.20 6.69 2.96
C LEU A 71 7.10 7.24 3.86
N ILE A 72 7.02 6.76 5.09
CA ILE A 72 6.03 7.22 6.06
C ILE A 72 6.24 8.71 6.34
N ILE A 73 5.13 9.45 6.40
CA ILE A 73 5.09 10.83 6.85
C ILE A 73 4.43 10.81 8.22
N HIS A 74 5.21 11.07 9.28
CA HIS A 74 4.69 11.12 10.65
C HIS A 74 3.95 12.43 10.92
N ASP A 75 2.83 12.64 10.24
CA ASP A 75 1.94 13.81 10.39
C ASP A 75 0.75 13.54 11.35
N GLY A 76 0.73 12.37 12.00
CA GLY A 76 -0.35 11.92 12.87
C GLY A 76 -1.44 11.11 12.15
N GLY A 77 -1.25 10.77 10.88
CA GLY A 77 -2.11 9.85 10.13
C GLY A 77 -1.34 8.82 9.30
N PRO A 78 -2.04 7.96 8.54
CA PRO A 78 -1.44 6.93 7.70
C PRO A 78 -0.89 7.49 6.37
N SER A 79 -0.23 8.65 6.42
CA SER A 79 0.32 9.34 5.26
C SER A 79 1.67 8.75 4.85
N TYR A 80 1.90 8.60 3.55
CA TYR A 80 3.22 8.26 3.02
C TYR A 80 3.49 8.93 1.67
N LEU A 81 4.77 9.08 1.35
CA LEU A 81 5.30 9.54 0.06
C LEU A 81 5.75 8.31 -0.74
N VAL A 82 5.11 8.06 -1.88
CA VAL A 82 5.45 6.89 -2.69
C VAL A 82 6.84 7.00 -3.30
N ILE A 83 7.51 5.85 -3.36
CA ILE A 83 8.85 5.69 -3.93
C ILE A 83 8.85 4.70 -5.08
N SER A 84 9.70 4.95 -6.08
CA SER A 84 9.85 4.10 -7.27
C SER A 84 11.17 3.31 -7.28
N ALA A 85 12.05 3.57 -6.32
CA ALA A 85 13.31 2.86 -6.14
C ALA A 85 13.52 2.55 -4.66
N CYS A 86 14.11 1.39 -4.38
CA CYS A 86 14.48 0.97 -3.04
C CYS A 86 15.53 1.94 -2.46
N PRO A 87 15.30 2.52 -1.27
CA PRO A 87 16.26 3.45 -0.65
C PRO A 87 17.53 2.74 -0.17
N PHE A 88 17.51 1.41 -0.07
CA PHE A 88 18.62 0.62 0.43
C PHE A 88 19.52 0.08 -0.69
N CYS A 89 18.94 -0.54 -1.72
CA CYS A 89 19.71 -1.19 -2.79
C CYS A 89 19.58 -0.55 -4.18
N GLY A 90 18.72 0.48 -4.33
CA GLY A 90 18.51 1.18 -5.60
C GLY A 90 17.68 0.42 -6.65
N THR A 91 17.21 -0.80 -6.34
CA THR A 91 16.34 -1.56 -7.25
C THR A 91 15.07 -0.79 -7.57
N LYS A 92 14.70 -0.73 -8.85
CA LYS A 92 13.40 -0.19 -9.30
C LYS A 92 12.27 -1.04 -8.71
N LEU A 93 11.34 -0.40 -8.02
CA LEU A 93 10.20 -1.06 -7.39
C LEU A 93 9.06 -1.31 -8.40
N PRO A 94 8.13 -2.23 -8.08
CA PRO A 94 6.93 -2.44 -8.89
C PRO A 94 6.16 -1.15 -9.12
N GLU A 95 5.48 -1.08 -10.26
CA GLU A 95 4.56 0.01 -10.55
C GLU A 95 3.31 -0.10 -9.67
N SER A 96 2.84 1.04 -9.18
CA SER A 96 1.62 1.12 -8.39
C SER A 96 0.40 0.79 -9.25
N GLY A 97 -0.44 -0.12 -8.77
CA GLY A 97 -1.76 -0.41 -9.33
C GLY A 97 -2.87 0.55 -8.85
N ARG A 98 -2.52 1.65 -8.17
CA ARG A 98 -3.51 2.58 -7.58
C ARG A 98 -4.46 3.17 -8.60
N GLU A 99 -3.96 3.64 -9.73
CA GLU A 99 -4.81 4.24 -10.76
C GLU A 99 -5.74 3.19 -11.39
N GLU A 100 -5.20 2.01 -11.71
CA GLU A 100 -6.01 0.90 -12.21
C GLU A 100 -7.09 0.46 -11.19
N TRP A 101 -6.78 0.50 -9.89
CA TRP A 101 -7.73 0.19 -8.83
C TRP A 101 -8.93 1.16 -8.88
N PHE A 102 -8.67 2.47 -8.97
CA PHE A 102 -9.75 3.47 -9.09
C PHE A 102 -10.52 3.31 -10.40
N ASP A 103 -9.83 3.11 -11.53
CA ASP A 103 -10.47 2.92 -12.84
C ASP A 103 -11.45 1.74 -12.84
N ARG A 104 -11.07 0.63 -12.19
CA ARG A 104 -11.93 -0.55 -12.07
C ARG A 104 -13.12 -0.32 -11.15
N LEU A 105 -12.96 0.44 -10.06
CA LEU A 105 -14.08 0.82 -9.19
C LEU A 105 -15.08 1.73 -9.91
N GLU A 106 -14.59 2.75 -10.61
CA GLU A 106 -15.41 3.64 -11.44
C GLU A 106 -16.16 2.86 -12.52
N ALA A 107 -15.50 1.88 -13.18
CA ALA A 107 -16.14 0.99 -14.15
C ALA A 107 -17.27 0.12 -13.55
N MET A 108 -17.24 -0.13 -12.23
CA MET A 108 -18.31 -0.80 -11.49
C MET A 108 -19.38 0.18 -10.95
N GLY A 109 -19.25 1.48 -11.22
CA GLY A 109 -20.15 2.53 -10.74
C GLY A 109 -19.87 2.97 -9.29
N ILE A 110 -18.66 2.73 -8.79
CA ILE A 110 -18.22 3.14 -7.45
C ILE A 110 -17.32 4.37 -7.61
N ASP A 111 -17.95 5.55 -7.64
CA ASP A 111 -17.25 6.83 -7.85
C ASP A 111 -16.64 7.40 -6.54
N ASP A 112 -17.16 7.00 -5.38
CA ASP A 112 -16.63 7.37 -4.07
C ASP A 112 -16.33 6.12 -3.23
N PRO A 113 -15.10 5.58 -3.31
CA PRO A 113 -14.70 4.44 -2.50
C PRO A 113 -14.67 4.71 -0.99
N VAL A 114 -14.67 5.97 -0.53
CA VAL A 114 -14.64 6.29 0.90
C VAL A 114 -16.01 6.09 1.54
N SER A 115 -17.08 6.41 0.80
CA SER A 115 -18.45 6.29 1.30
C SER A 115 -19.20 5.06 0.76
N GLY A 116 -18.70 4.43 -0.31
CA GLY A 116 -19.29 3.26 -0.96
C GLY A 116 -18.86 1.91 -0.37
N GLU A 117 -19.67 0.88 -0.60
CA GLU A 117 -19.27 -0.50 -0.32
C GLU A 117 -18.29 -0.99 -1.38
N ILE A 118 -17.00 -1.02 -1.02
CA ILE A 118 -15.96 -1.60 -1.88
C ILE A 118 -16.05 -3.14 -1.83
N PRO A 119 -16.05 -3.84 -2.99
CA PRO A 119 -16.04 -5.30 -3.03
C PRO A 119 -14.83 -5.88 -2.30
N GLU A 120 -14.99 -7.05 -1.66
CA GLU A 120 -13.95 -7.66 -0.81
C GLU A 120 -12.59 -7.81 -1.50
N ALA A 121 -12.57 -8.18 -2.78
CA ALA A 121 -11.34 -8.32 -3.55
C ALA A 121 -10.53 -7.01 -3.67
N TYR A 122 -11.20 -5.86 -3.62
CA TYR A 122 -10.59 -4.53 -3.74
C TYR A 122 -10.12 -3.98 -2.39
N ARG A 123 -10.27 -4.74 -1.30
CA ARG A 123 -9.72 -4.44 0.03
C ARG A 123 -8.33 -5.01 0.28
N SER A 124 -7.73 -5.66 -0.71
CA SER A 124 -6.37 -6.22 -0.65
C SER A 124 -5.79 -6.32 -2.06
N GLY A 125 -4.59 -6.87 -2.24
CA GLY A 125 -4.03 -7.15 -3.56
C GLY A 125 -4.79 -8.19 -4.39
N ALA A 126 -5.84 -8.80 -3.85
CA ALA A 126 -6.64 -9.85 -4.50
C ALA A 126 -7.25 -9.44 -5.84
N TRP A 127 -7.66 -8.16 -6.02
CA TRP A 127 -8.27 -7.66 -7.26
C TRP A 127 -7.32 -7.70 -8.47
N ARG A 128 -6.00 -7.75 -8.25
CA ARG A 128 -5.00 -7.86 -9.33
C ARG A 128 -4.89 -9.27 -9.89
N ARG A 129 -5.42 -10.28 -9.22
CA ARG A 129 -5.40 -11.65 -9.73
C ARG A 129 -6.30 -11.75 -10.97
N PRO A 130 -5.89 -12.46 -12.03
CA PRO A 130 -6.78 -12.76 -13.14
C PRO A 130 -8.05 -13.43 -12.60
N ILE A 131 -9.21 -12.98 -13.07
CA ILE A 131 -10.46 -13.70 -12.84
C ILE A 131 -10.33 -15.02 -13.61
N ASP A 132 -10.33 -16.15 -12.91
CA ASP A 132 -10.39 -17.44 -13.59
C ASP A 132 -11.79 -17.58 -14.19
N GLU A 133 -11.91 -17.47 -15.51
CA GLU A 133 -13.16 -17.67 -16.25
C GLU A 133 -13.59 -19.15 -16.29
N THR A 134 -12.91 -20.04 -15.56
CA THR A 134 -13.31 -21.45 -15.41
C THR A 134 -13.98 -21.76 -14.08
N GLY A 135 -15.08 -21.07 -13.78
CA GLY A 135 -16.09 -21.56 -12.84
C GLY A 135 -17.03 -22.55 -13.53
N THR A 136 -16.72 -23.84 -13.46
CA THR A 136 -17.71 -24.92 -13.68
C THR A 136 -18.53 -25.12 -12.42
#